data_AF-A0A956V544-F1
#
_entry.id   AF-A0A956V544-F1
#
_cell.length_a   1.000
_cell.length_b   1.000
_cell.length_c   1.000
_cell.angle_alpha   90.00
_cell.angle_beta   90.00
_cell.angle_gamma   90.00
#
_symmetry.space_group_name_H-M   'P 1'
#
loop_
_entity.id
_entity.type
_entity.pdbx_description
1 polymer ?
#
loop_
_entity_poly.entity_id
_entity_poly.type
_entity_poly.pdbx_seq_one_letter_code
_entity_poly.pdbx_strand_id
1 'polypeptide(L)'
;LMIKQIRSRILGIKFQRWIGKRKQVAAKRLDVSDQRSLDELKALPREVLPDFVANCPVSMDYLDLLGDLPWKDFPHERGQRGPAPMNRAAFVAAFLIKIDQGHKYMSELRKYLCQHPALVWLIGFPVVLSDSKTHTFDVEKTVVCQRQFCRVLKKLEREQLEFMLKGTVKLLATALPKELKFAEAVSMDTKHILAWVEENNAKAYVTERFDKAKQPQGDPDCKLGCKKNESSFYFRV
;
A
#
# COMPACT_ATOMS: atom_id res chain seq x y z
N LEU A 1 16.04 -0.79 38.53
CA LEU A 1 14.89 -1.18 39.38
C LEU A 1 14.08 0.03 39.90
N MET A 2 13.99 1.15 39.15
CA MET A 2 13.35 2.37 39.69
C MET A 2 12.74 3.27 38.58
N ILE A 3 12.12 2.67 37.56
CA ILE A 3 11.41 3.41 36.47
C ILE A 3 9.98 2.88 36.26
N LYS A 4 9.51 1.94 37.11
CA LYS A 4 8.14 1.37 37.05
C LYS A 4 7.13 2.01 38.01
N GLN A 5 7.50 3.01 38.80
CA GLN A 5 6.65 3.50 39.91
C GLN A 5 6.10 4.93 39.80
N ILE A 6 6.41 5.69 38.73
CA ILE A 6 5.92 7.08 38.59
C ILE A 6 4.71 7.20 37.64
N ARG A 7 4.39 6.15 36.86
CA ARG A 7 3.20 6.13 35.99
C ARG A 7 1.87 5.82 36.70
N SER A 8 1.87 5.44 37.98
CA SER A 8 0.67 4.90 38.65
C SER A 8 -0.13 5.85 39.54
N ARG A 9 0.24 7.14 39.68
CA ARG A 9 -0.37 8.00 40.72
C ARG A 9 -1.18 9.23 40.27
N ILE A 10 -1.26 9.54 38.97
CA ILE A 10 -2.06 10.70 38.48
C ILE A 10 -3.30 10.29 37.66
N LEU A 11 -3.44 9.02 37.26
CA LEU A 11 -4.63 8.51 36.54
C LEU A 11 -5.61 7.70 37.43
N GLY A 12 -5.29 7.54 38.72
CA GLY A 12 -5.87 6.49 39.56
C GLY A 12 -7.28 6.73 40.15
N ILE A 13 -7.81 7.95 40.17
CA ILE A 13 -9.01 8.23 40.99
C ILE A 13 -10.25 8.60 40.16
N LYS A 14 -10.09 9.04 38.90
CA LYS A 14 -11.25 9.31 38.01
C LYS A 14 -11.55 8.18 37.01
N PHE A 15 -10.66 7.21 36.83
CA PHE A 15 -10.84 6.11 35.87
C PHE A 15 -11.63 4.92 36.45
N GLN A 16 -11.58 4.70 37.77
CA GLN A 16 -12.25 3.55 38.41
C GLN A 16 -13.78 3.66 38.46
N ARG A 17 -14.35 4.88 38.40
CA ARG A 17 -15.81 5.07 38.45
C ARG A 17 -16.51 4.95 37.08
N TRP A 18 -15.75 4.91 35.98
CA TRP A 18 -16.25 4.67 34.62
C TRP A 18 -16.08 3.21 34.17
N ILE A 19 -15.13 2.46 34.73
CA ILE A 19 -14.88 1.05 34.41
C ILE A 19 -15.96 0.11 34.97
N GLY A 20 -16.66 0.49 36.04
CA GLY A 20 -17.66 -0.38 36.71
C GLY A 20 -19.00 -0.59 35.99
N LYS A 21 -19.21 -0.02 34.79
CA LYS A 21 -20.48 -0.16 34.03
C LYS A 21 -20.36 -0.75 32.62
N ARG A 22 -19.17 -1.16 32.15
CA ARG A 22 -19.07 -2.12 31.04
C ARG A 22 -19.22 -3.53 31.60
N LYS A 23 -20.46 -3.85 32.01
CA LYS A 23 -20.93 -5.22 32.13
C LYS A 23 -20.49 -5.97 30.88
N GLN A 24 -19.94 -7.15 31.12
CA GLN A 24 -19.69 -8.22 30.17
C GLN A 24 -20.88 -8.35 29.20
N VAL A 25 -20.78 -7.69 28.06
CA VAL A 25 -21.37 -8.19 26.83
C VAL A 25 -20.18 -8.84 26.17
N ALA A 26 -20.16 -10.18 26.08
CA ALA A 26 -19.19 -10.87 25.26
C ALA A 26 -19.18 -10.15 23.91
N ALA A 27 -18.10 -9.42 23.60
CA ALA A 27 -18.05 -8.63 22.39
C ALA A 27 -18.25 -9.60 21.23
N LYS A 28 -19.39 -9.49 20.54
CA LYS A 28 -19.70 -10.34 19.41
C LYS A 28 -18.55 -10.20 18.42
N ARG A 29 -17.88 -11.32 18.11
CA ARG A 29 -16.82 -11.36 17.11
C ARG A 29 -17.37 -10.90 15.77
N LEU A 30 -16.53 -10.22 15.00
CA LEU A 30 -16.86 -9.83 13.65
C LEU A 30 -17.08 -11.08 12.80
N ASP A 31 -18.12 -11.02 11.98
CA ASP A 31 -18.37 -12.02 10.95
C ASP A 31 -17.52 -11.72 9.70
N VAL A 32 -17.40 -12.69 8.81
CA VAL A 32 -16.70 -12.53 7.52
C VAL A 32 -17.35 -11.44 6.66
N SER A 33 -18.65 -11.19 6.84
CA SER A 33 -19.39 -10.13 6.18
C SER A 33 -19.12 -8.71 6.73
N ASP A 34 -18.55 -8.60 7.94
CA ASP A 34 -18.30 -7.31 8.59
C ASP A 34 -17.00 -6.67 8.05
N GLN A 35 -17.13 -5.85 7.00
CA GLN A 35 -15.98 -5.13 6.44
C GLN A 35 -15.81 -3.76 7.08
N ARG A 36 -14.68 -3.57 7.75
CA ARG A 36 -14.23 -2.29 8.31
C ARG A 36 -12.91 -1.89 7.69
N SER A 37 -12.56 -0.61 7.78
CA SER A 37 -11.25 -0.15 7.32
C SER A 37 -10.14 -0.61 8.28
N LEU A 38 -8.89 -0.66 7.79
CA LEU A 38 -7.74 -1.17 8.56
C LEU A 38 -7.50 -0.41 9.88
N ASP A 39 -7.71 0.91 9.89
CA ASP A 39 -7.64 1.76 11.08
C ASP A 39 -8.74 1.47 12.09
N GLU A 40 -9.96 1.21 11.62
CA GLU A 40 -11.05 0.79 12.47
C GLU A 40 -10.77 -0.60 13.08
N LEU A 41 -10.20 -1.52 12.31
CA LEU A 41 -9.79 -2.84 12.80
C LEU A 41 -8.65 -2.76 13.81
N LYS A 42 -7.66 -1.89 13.58
CA LYS A 42 -6.52 -1.65 14.48
C LYS A 42 -6.95 -1.11 15.85
N ALA A 43 -8.02 -0.32 15.88
CA ALA A 43 -8.58 0.24 17.11
C ALA A 43 -9.37 -0.77 17.96
N LEU A 44 -9.74 -1.93 17.40
CA LEU A 44 -10.50 -2.97 18.12
C LEU A 44 -9.57 -3.88 18.94
N PRO A 45 -10.07 -4.44 20.05
CA PRO A 45 -9.39 -5.54 20.73
C PRO A 45 -9.22 -6.73 19.80
N ARG A 46 -8.06 -7.40 19.84
CA ARG A 46 -7.72 -8.52 18.95
C ARG A 46 -8.70 -9.69 19.09
N GLU A 47 -9.36 -9.83 20.24
CA GLU A 47 -10.33 -10.88 20.54
C GLU A 47 -11.65 -10.74 19.73
N VAL A 48 -11.91 -9.54 19.21
CA VAL A 48 -13.10 -9.22 18.41
C VAL A 48 -12.90 -9.59 16.93
N LEU A 49 -11.65 -9.68 16.48
CA LEU A 49 -11.34 -10.08 15.10
C LEU A 49 -11.71 -11.56 14.86
N PRO A 50 -12.02 -11.94 13.61
CA PRO A 50 -12.24 -13.35 13.28
C PRO A 50 -11.02 -14.21 13.60
N ASP A 51 -11.22 -15.44 14.08
CA ASP A 51 -10.12 -16.32 14.52
C ASP A 51 -9.07 -16.55 13.43
N PHE A 52 -9.50 -16.76 12.18
CA PHE A 52 -8.57 -17.00 11.08
C PHE A 52 -7.68 -15.78 10.76
N VAL A 53 -8.13 -14.57 11.13
CA VAL A 53 -7.38 -13.33 10.98
C VAL A 53 -6.47 -13.13 12.19
N ALA A 54 -7.03 -13.22 13.40
CA ALA A 54 -6.30 -13.02 14.65
C ALA A 54 -5.16 -14.04 14.84
N ASN A 55 -5.35 -15.27 14.38
CA ASN A 55 -4.35 -16.34 14.47
C ASN A 55 -3.35 -16.36 13.30
N CYS A 56 -3.48 -15.46 12.32
CA CYS A 56 -2.55 -15.37 11.20
C CYS A 56 -1.48 -14.30 11.49
N PRO A 57 -0.21 -14.68 11.77
CA PRO A 57 0.83 -13.71 12.12
C PRO A 57 1.03 -12.65 11.03
N VAL A 58 1.06 -13.08 9.77
CA VAL A 58 1.19 -12.19 8.60
C VAL A 58 0.08 -11.13 8.58
N SER A 59 -1.16 -11.51 8.89
CA SER A 59 -2.27 -10.55 8.92
C SER A 59 -2.13 -9.56 10.06
N MET A 60 -1.67 -10.01 11.23
CA MET A 60 -1.44 -9.13 12.37
C MET A 60 -0.27 -8.18 12.13
N ASP A 61 0.80 -8.63 11.49
CA ASP A 61 1.94 -7.78 11.12
C ASP A 61 1.50 -6.67 10.16
N TYR A 62 0.68 -7.00 9.16
CA TYR A 62 0.14 -5.99 8.25
C TYR A 62 -0.93 -5.09 8.87
N LEU A 63 -1.72 -5.59 9.81
CA LEU A 63 -2.60 -4.74 10.60
C LEU A 63 -1.78 -3.77 11.44
N ASP A 64 -0.67 -4.23 12.01
CA ASP A 64 0.21 -3.39 12.81
C ASP A 64 0.96 -2.35 11.95
N LEU A 65 1.41 -2.72 10.75
CA LEU A 65 2.13 -1.86 9.82
C LEU A 65 1.23 -0.84 9.12
N LEU A 66 0.07 -1.27 8.61
CA LEU A 66 -0.79 -0.44 7.77
C LEU A 66 -1.93 0.21 8.56
N GLY A 67 -2.31 -0.33 9.72
CA GLY A 67 -3.48 0.11 10.47
C GLY A 67 -3.43 1.53 11.01
N ASP A 68 -2.24 2.13 11.13
CA ASP A 68 -2.11 3.51 11.63
C ASP A 68 -2.42 4.58 10.56
N LEU A 69 -2.56 4.18 9.29
CA LEU A 69 -3.01 5.06 8.21
C LEU A 69 -4.54 5.28 8.28
N PRO A 70 -5.06 6.47 7.97
CA PRO A 70 -6.49 6.78 8.11
C PRO A 70 -7.37 6.18 6.99
N TRP A 71 -7.42 4.85 6.88
CA TRP A 71 -8.11 4.17 5.77
C TRP A 71 -9.61 4.45 5.68
N LYS A 72 -10.28 4.75 6.80
CA LYS A 72 -11.69 5.11 6.84
C LYS A 72 -12.00 6.33 5.96
N ASP A 73 -11.10 7.31 5.98
CA ASP A 73 -11.25 8.59 5.30
C ASP A 73 -10.67 8.55 3.87
N PHE A 74 -10.28 7.38 3.38
CA PHE A 74 -9.67 7.23 2.06
C PHE A 74 -10.64 7.71 0.95
N PRO A 75 -10.25 8.72 0.15
CA PRO A 75 -11.15 9.36 -0.79
C PRO A 75 -11.48 8.41 -1.93
N HIS A 76 -12.72 7.93 -2.00
CA HIS A 76 -13.22 7.19 -3.14
C HIS A 76 -14.71 7.46 -3.32
N GLU A 77 -15.09 7.90 -4.51
CA GLU A 77 -16.49 8.11 -4.82
C GLU A 77 -17.20 6.76 -5.01
N ARG A 78 -18.27 6.55 -4.25
CA ARG A 78 -19.21 5.47 -4.52
C ARG A 78 -20.20 5.97 -5.56
N GLY A 79 -20.07 5.50 -6.80
CA GLY A 79 -21.05 5.77 -7.85
C GLY A 79 -22.46 5.40 -7.37
N GLN A 80 -23.40 6.33 -7.54
CA GLN A 80 -24.77 6.18 -7.03
C GLN A 80 -25.62 5.14 -7.80
N ARG A 81 -25.17 4.73 -8.99
CA ARG A 81 -25.87 3.79 -9.87
C ARG A 81 -24.92 2.70 -10.35
N GLY A 82 -25.43 1.48 -10.41
CA GLY A 82 -24.69 0.28 -10.80
C GLY A 82 -24.15 -0.52 -9.61
N PRO A 83 -23.40 -1.61 -9.87
CA PRO A 83 -22.76 -2.40 -8.82
C PRO A 83 -21.90 -1.50 -7.93
N ALA A 84 -21.90 -1.77 -6.62
CA ALA A 84 -21.09 -1.03 -5.67
C ALA A 84 -19.63 -1.01 -6.16
N PRO A 85 -19.02 0.18 -6.33
CA PRO A 85 -17.67 0.26 -6.85
C PRO A 85 -16.71 -0.42 -5.87
N MET A 86 -15.69 -1.05 -6.44
CA MET A 86 -14.71 -1.78 -5.66
C MET A 86 -13.99 -0.85 -4.68
N ASN A 87 -13.74 -1.34 -3.47
CA ASN A 87 -13.03 -0.61 -2.43
C ASN A 87 -11.60 -0.28 -2.90
N ARG A 88 -11.36 0.96 -3.36
CA ARG A 88 -10.04 1.39 -3.86
C ARG A 88 -8.97 1.36 -2.78
N ALA A 89 -9.34 1.56 -1.50
CA ALA A 89 -8.41 1.44 -0.39
C ALA A 89 -7.78 0.04 -0.31
N ALA A 90 -8.57 -1.02 -0.55
CA ALA A 90 -8.08 -2.40 -0.59
C ALA A 90 -7.02 -2.63 -1.68
N PHE A 91 -7.17 -1.98 -2.85
CA PHE A 91 -6.17 -2.05 -3.93
C PHE A 91 -4.87 -1.35 -3.54
N VAL A 92 -4.96 -0.20 -2.87
CA VAL A 92 -3.79 0.54 -2.41
C VAL A 92 -3.07 -0.25 -1.32
N ALA A 93 -3.80 -0.79 -0.33
CA ALA A 93 -3.23 -1.66 0.71
C ALA A 93 -2.54 -2.90 0.11
N ALA A 94 -3.19 -3.58 -0.84
CA ALA A 94 -2.58 -4.69 -1.57
C ALA A 94 -1.31 -4.27 -2.34
N PHE A 95 -1.29 -3.05 -2.88
CA PHE A 95 -0.10 -2.53 -3.57
C PHE A 95 1.04 -2.21 -2.59
N LEU A 96 0.75 -1.71 -1.39
CA LEU A 96 1.75 -1.54 -0.34
C LEU A 96 2.35 -2.88 0.09
N ILE A 97 1.51 -3.91 0.25
CA ILE A 97 1.96 -5.29 0.51
C ILE A 97 2.89 -5.79 -0.62
N LYS A 98 2.55 -5.51 -1.89
CA LYS A 98 3.41 -5.85 -3.03
C LYS A 98 4.81 -5.22 -2.90
N ILE A 99 4.88 -3.97 -2.46
CA ILE A 99 6.14 -3.23 -2.29
C ILE A 99 6.93 -3.84 -1.15
N ASP A 100 6.31 -4.07 0.01
CA ASP A 100 6.94 -4.68 1.19
C ASP A 100 7.51 -6.07 0.88
N GLN A 101 6.75 -6.92 0.18
CA GLN A 101 7.18 -8.26 -0.21
C GLN A 101 8.15 -8.28 -1.40
N GLY A 102 8.50 -7.13 -1.97
CA GLY A 102 9.42 -7.04 -3.11
C GLY A 102 8.92 -7.72 -4.39
N HIS A 103 7.62 -7.98 -4.50
CA HIS A 103 7.05 -8.62 -5.69
C HIS A 103 7.20 -7.71 -6.90
N LYS A 104 7.77 -8.23 -7.99
CA LYS A 104 7.99 -7.46 -9.21
C LYS A 104 6.68 -7.34 -9.99
N TYR A 105 5.95 -8.44 -10.13
CA TYR A 105 4.77 -8.53 -10.97
C TYR A 105 3.46 -8.55 -10.16
N MET A 106 2.37 -8.10 -10.79
CA MET A 106 1.04 -8.13 -10.18
C MET A 106 0.46 -9.56 -10.08
N SER A 107 0.93 -10.49 -10.92
CA SER A 107 0.58 -11.90 -10.83
C SER A 107 1.12 -12.54 -9.54
N GLU A 108 2.32 -12.14 -9.12
CA GLU A 108 2.93 -12.56 -7.84
C GLU A 108 2.12 -12.04 -6.67
N LEU A 109 1.72 -10.76 -6.69
CA LEU A 109 0.81 -10.20 -5.68
C LEU A 109 -0.49 -11.00 -5.60
N ARG A 110 -1.14 -11.28 -6.74
CA ARG A 110 -2.38 -12.06 -6.74
C ARG A 110 -2.16 -13.45 -6.13
N LYS A 111 -1.09 -14.15 -6.55
CA LYS A 111 -0.75 -15.48 -6.02
C LYS A 111 -0.53 -15.42 -4.51
N TYR A 112 0.20 -14.41 -4.03
CA TYR A 112 0.46 -14.19 -2.62
C TYR A 112 -0.84 -13.95 -1.83
N LEU A 113 -1.74 -13.11 -2.33
CA LEU A 113 -3.03 -12.86 -1.69
C LEU A 113 -3.92 -14.12 -1.64
N CYS A 114 -3.95 -14.92 -2.72
CA CYS A 114 -4.67 -16.20 -2.72
C CYS A 114 -4.12 -17.19 -1.67
N GLN A 115 -2.82 -17.14 -1.40
CA GLN A 115 -2.17 -17.96 -0.36
C GLN A 115 -2.44 -17.44 1.06
N HIS A 116 -2.84 -16.17 1.22
CA HIS A 116 -3.07 -15.51 2.51
C HIS A 116 -4.50 -14.96 2.60
N PRO A 117 -5.52 -15.82 2.75
CA PRO A 117 -6.93 -15.41 2.78
C PRO A 117 -7.26 -14.44 3.90
N ALA A 118 -6.63 -14.62 5.08
CA ALA A 118 -6.78 -13.70 6.20
C ALA A 118 -6.41 -12.25 5.83
N LEU A 119 -5.38 -12.07 5.00
CA LEU A 119 -4.94 -10.76 4.52
C LEU A 119 -5.94 -10.14 3.55
N VAL A 120 -6.57 -10.95 2.69
CA VAL A 120 -7.60 -10.52 1.74
C VAL A 120 -8.82 -9.96 2.47
N TRP A 121 -9.25 -10.63 3.54
CA TRP A 121 -10.30 -10.13 4.41
C TRP A 121 -9.89 -8.83 5.11
N LEU A 122 -8.69 -8.82 5.69
CA LEU A 122 -8.15 -7.70 6.48
C LEU A 122 -8.08 -6.39 5.68
N ILE A 123 -7.56 -6.43 4.45
CA ILE A 123 -7.45 -5.24 3.60
C ILE A 123 -8.80 -4.76 3.02
N GLY A 124 -9.87 -5.52 3.22
CA GLY A 124 -11.23 -5.11 2.90
C GLY A 124 -11.64 -5.31 1.43
N PHE A 125 -11.17 -6.39 0.77
CA PHE A 125 -11.76 -6.82 -0.50
C PHE A 125 -13.18 -7.36 -0.26
N PRO A 126 -14.19 -7.01 -1.08
CA PRO A 126 -15.57 -7.50 -0.91
C PRO A 126 -15.60 -9.03 -1.06
N VAL A 127 -15.86 -9.72 0.04
CA VAL A 127 -15.73 -11.17 0.14
C VAL A 127 -16.86 -11.87 -0.60
N VAL A 128 -16.50 -12.86 -1.43
CA VAL A 128 -17.45 -13.77 -2.08
C VAL A 128 -17.57 -15.02 -1.21
N LEU A 129 -18.71 -15.18 -0.53
CA LEU A 129 -18.96 -16.35 0.32
C LEU A 129 -18.83 -17.65 -0.48
N SER A 130 -18.31 -18.69 0.15
CA SER A 130 -18.17 -20.00 -0.48
C SER A 130 -19.47 -20.79 -0.30
N ASP A 131 -19.91 -21.45 -1.37
CA ASP A 131 -20.99 -22.43 -1.28
C ASP A 131 -20.54 -23.74 -0.61
N SER A 132 -19.23 -23.91 -0.41
CA SER A 132 -18.64 -25.07 0.25
C SER A 132 -18.64 -24.92 1.77
N LYS A 133 -19.03 -25.97 2.48
CA LYS A 133 -18.98 -26.03 3.97
C LYS A 133 -17.57 -25.94 4.56
N THR A 134 -16.53 -26.09 3.74
CA THR A 134 -15.13 -26.19 4.21
C THR A 134 -14.38 -24.86 4.29
N HIS A 135 -14.82 -23.84 3.56
CA HIS A 135 -14.13 -22.56 3.49
C HIS A 135 -15.10 -21.43 3.83
N THR A 136 -14.65 -20.45 4.61
CA THR A 136 -15.51 -19.33 4.99
C THR A 136 -15.84 -18.43 3.80
N PHE A 137 -14.94 -18.35 2.80
CA PHE A 137 -15.18 -17.65 1.54
C PHE A 137 -14.28 -18.15 0.40
N ASP A 138 -14.67 -17.84 -0.83
CA ASP A 138 -13.91 -18.18 -2.05
C ASP A 138 -12.88 -17.08 -2.34
N VAL A 139 -11.63 -17.36 -1.97
CA VAL A 139 -10.50 -16.43 -2.08
C VAL A 139 -10.20 -16.11 -3.54
N GLU A 140 -10.25 -17.11 -4.42
CA GLU A 140 -9.94 -16.95 -5.85
C GLU A 140 -10.96 -16.06 -6.56
N LYS A 141 -12.25 -16.14 -6.17
CA LYS A 141 -13.30 -15.24 -6.66
C LYS A 141 -13.26 -13.86 -6.00
N THR A 142 -12.80 -13.77 -4.75
CA THR A 142 -12.69 -12.51 -4.01
C THR A 142 -11.52 -11.65 -4.53
N VAL A 143 -10.36 -12.26 -4.78
CA VAL A 143 -9.17 -11.54 -5.25
C VAL A 143 -9.27 -11.30 -6.76
N VAL A 144 -9.25 -10.03 -7.15
CA VAL A 144 -9.34 -9.65 -8.57
C VAL A 144 -8.14 -10.14 -9.39
N CYS A 145 -8.37 -10.27 -10.70
CA CYS A 145 -7.30 -10.62 -11.62
C CYS A 145 -6.24 -9.51 -11.73
N GLN A 146 -5.04 -9.89 -12.18
CA GLN A 146 -3.90 -8.98 -12.40
C GLN A 146 -4.28 -7.75 -13.26
N ARG A 147 -5.06 -7.95 -14.33
CA ARG A 147 -5.50 -6.89 -15.23
C ARG A 147 -6.33 -5.83 -14.50
N GLN A 148 -7.15 -6.26 -13.56
CA GLN A 148 -7.98 -5.37 -12.77
C GLN A 148 -7.16 -4.56 -11.76
N PHE A 149 -6.18 -5.19 -11.08
CA PHE A 149 -5.20 -4.47 -10.25
C PHE A 149 -4.53 -3.35 -11.03
N CYS A 150 -3.96 -3.66 -12.19
CA CYS A 150 -3.32 -2.67 -13.05
C CYS A 150 -4.29 -1.56 -13.47
N ARG A 151 -5.53 -1.91 -13.83
CA ARG A 151 -6.54 -0.94 -14.30
C ARG A 151 -6.93 0.04 -13.20
N VAL A 152 -7.15 -0.42 -11.98
CA VAL A 152 -7.54 0.42 -10.84
C VAL A 152 -6.37 1.31 -10.42
N LEU A 153 -5.18 0.73 -10.24
CA LEU A 153 -4.01 1.47 -9.75
C LEU A 153 -3.54 2.55 -10.73
N LYS A 154 -3.64 2.31 -12.04
CA LYS A 154 -3.34 3.32 -13.08
C LYS A 154 -4.35 4.48 -13.11
N LYS A 155 -5.53 4.29 -12.53
CA LYS A 155 -6.61 5.28 -12.50
C LYS A 155 -6.81 5.88 -11.11
N LEU A 156 -5.82 5.71 -10.22
CA LEU A 156 -5.84 6.41 -8.94
C LEU A 156 -5.86 7.92 -9.19
N GLU A 157 -6.77 8.58 -8.51
CA GLU A 157 -6.92 10.02 -8.60
C GLU A 157 -5.82 10.71 -7.80
N ARG A 158 -5.49 11.94 -8.19
CA ARG A 158 -4.49 12.74 -7.49
C ARG A 158 -4.79 12.86 -5.99
N GLU A 159 -6.06 13.07 -5.65
CA GLU A 159 -6.50 13.19 -4.25
C GLU A 159 -6.19 11.92 -3.44
N GLN A 160 -6.35 10.73 -4.03
CA GLN A 160 -6.00 9.45 -3.39
C GLN A 160 -4.51 9.34 -3.10
N LEU A 161 -3.67 9.77 -4.04
CA LEU A 161 -2.22 9.73 -3.87
C LEU A 161 -1.75 10.77 -2.85
N GLU A 162 -2.29 11.99 -2.90
CA GLU A 162 -2.01 13.03 -1.91
C GLU A 162 -2.45 12.63 -0.51
N PHE A 163 -3.61 11.97 -0.38
CA PHE A 163 -4.11 11.44 0.87
C PHE A 163 -3.12 10.45 1.48
N MET A 164 -2.68 9.46 0.69
CA MET A 164 -1.71 8.46 1.16
C MET A 164 -0.38 9.09 1.54
N LEU A 165 0.12 10.03 0.74
CA LEU A 165 1.37 10.74 1.03
C LEU A 165 1.28 11.55 2.33
N LYS A 166 0.19 12.32 2.52
CA LYS A 166 -0.02 13.08 3.76
C LYS A 166 -0.10 12.17 4.98
N GLY A 167 -0.81 11.05 4.86
CA GLY A 167 -0.92 10.04 5.91
C GLY A 167 0.44 9.47 6.31
N THR A 168 1.23 9.01 5.33
CA THR A 168 2.56 8.41 5.60
C THR A 168 3.55 9.44 6.15
N VAL A 169 3.60 10.65 5.60
CA VAL A 169 4.46 11.74 6.10
C VAL A 169 4.10 12.09 7.55
N LYS A 170 2.82 12.13 7.91
CA LYS A 170 2.37 12.39 9.29
C LYS A 170 2.80 11.28 10.25
N LEU A 171 2.69 10.01 9.83
CA LEU A 171 3.17 8.88 10.62
C LEU A 171 4.68 8.93 10.83
N LEU A 172 5.44 9.19 9.76
CA LEU A 172 6.89 9.38 9.83
C LEU A 172 7.27 10.52 10.78
N ALA A 173 6.64 11.69 10.64
CA ALA A 173 6.89 12.83 11.52
C ALA A 173 6.62 12.52 13.00
N THR A 174 5.62 11.67 13.29
CA THR A 174 5.26 11.26 14.66
C THR A 174 6.24 10.22 15.22
N ALA A 175 6.76 9.33 14.37
CA ALA A 175 7.70 8.29 14.77
C ALA A 175 9.13 8.83 14.97
N LEU A 176 9.50 9.91 14.30
CA LEU A 176 10.84 10.50 14.38
C LEU A 176 11.00 11.38 15.64
N PRO A 177 12.19 11.40 16.26
CA PRO A 177 12.54 12.35 17.31
C PRO A 177 12.35 13.81 16.87
N LYS A 178 11.92 14.68 17.77
CA LYS A 178 11.65 16.10 17.45
C LYS A 178 12.93 16.87 17.08
N GLU A 179 14.07 16.40 17.55
CA GLU A 179 15.39 16.99 17.35
C GLU A 179 15.86 16.87 15.89
N LEU A 180 15.32 15.90 15.14
CA LEU A 180 15.69 15.63 13.74
C LEU A 180 15.13 16.69 12.75
N LYS A 181 14.35 17.68 13.23
CA LYS A 181 13.87 18.79 12.39
C LYS A 181 13.24 18.31 11.08
N PHE A 182 12.41 17.28 11.19
CA PHE A 182 11.82 16.62 10.04
C PHE A 182 11.01 17.60 9.19
N ALA A 183 11.18 17.53 7.87
CA ALA A 183 10.55 18.41 6.88
C ALA A 183 10.94 19.91 6.94
N GLU A 184 12.01 20.29 7.65
CA GLU A 184 12.53 21.67 7.62
C GLU A 184 13.39 21.97 6.38
N ALA A 185 13.94 20.95 5.72
CA ALA A 185 14.71 21.09 4.49
C ALA A 185 14.22 20.09 3.45
N VAL A 186 14.00 20.58 2.23
CA VAL A 186 13.70 19.75 1.07
C VAL A 186 14.89 19.87 0.11
N SER A 187 15.59 18.75 -0.09
CA SER A 187 16.61 18.66 -1.14
C SER A 187 15.93 18.15 -2.41
N MET A 188 15.82 19.01 -3.42
CA MET A 188 15.34 18.63 -4.75
C MET A 188 16.55 18.56 -5.68
N ASP A 189 17.03 17.35 -5.97
CA ASP A 189 17.99 17.17 -7.04
C ASP A 189 17.23 17.19 -8.38
N THR A 190 17.25 18.34 -9.03
CA THR A 190 16.71 18.48 -10.38
C THR A 190 17.88 18.58 -11.33
N LYS A 191 18.50 17.45 -11.69
CA LYS A 191 19.42 17.42 -12.82
C LYS A 191 18.61 17.68 -14.08
N HIS A 192 18.70 18.88 -14.64
CA HIS A 192 18.24 19.13 -16.00
C HIS A 192 19.12 18.29 -16.94
N ILE A 193 18.63 17.12 -17.35
CA ILE A 193 19.18 16.42 -18.50
C ILE A 193 18.62 17.14 -19.72
N LEU A 194 19.38 18.11 -20.25
CA LEU A 194 19.12 18.71 -21.54
C LEU A 194 19.46 17.67 -22.62
N ALA A 195 18.56 16.74 -22.88
CA ALA A 195 18.70 15.82 -23.99
C ALA A 195 18.16 16.50 -25.26
N TRP A 196 18.96 16.58 -26.32
CA TRP A 196 18.47 17.02 -27.63
C TRP A 196 17.65 15.89 -28.27
N VAL A 197 16.39 15.78 -27.86
CA VAL A 197 15.51 14.62 -28.16
C VAL A 197 15.37 14.35 -29.66
N GLU A 198 15.42 15.39 -30.49
CA GLU A 198 15.32 15.28 -31.95
C GLU A 198 16.48 14.49 -32.57
N GLU A 199 17.72 14.77 -32.14
CA GLU A 199 18.91 14.05 -32.62
C GLU A 199 19.14 12.74 -31.86
N ASN A 200 18.92 12.73 -30.54
CA ASN A 200 19.15 11.57 -29.69
C ASN A 200 18.14 10.43 -29.89
N ASN A 201 16.98 10.66 -30.53
CA ASN A 201 15.97 9.61 -30.71
C ASN A 201 15.56 9.44 -32.17
N ALA A 202 16.55 9.25 -33.04
CA ALA A 202 16.34 8.91 -34.45
C ALA A 202 15.34 7.75 -34.59
N LYS A 203 14.35 7.92 -35.47
CA LYS A 203 13.29 6.93 -35.71
C LYS A 203 13.89 5.59 -36.14
N ALA A 204 13.18 4.50 -35.83
CA ALA A 204 13.71 3.15 -35.98
C ALA A 204 14.12 2.74 -37.41
N TYR A 205 13.63 3.46 -38.42
CA TYR A 205 13.94 3.23 -39.83
C TYR A 205 15.18 4.01 -40.34
N VAL A 206 15.82 4.83 -39.50
CA VAL A 206 17.08 5.48 -39.85
C VAL A 206 18.19 4.42 -39.83
N THR A 207 18.75 4.14 -41.00
CA THR A 207 19.72 3.05 -41.23
C THR A 207 21.00 3.19 -40.42
N GLU A 208 21.44 4.42 -40.14
CA GLU A 208 22.72 4.71 -39.50
C GLU A 208 22.61 5.10 -38.02
N ARG A 209 21.45 4.88 -37.39
CA ARG A 209 21.17 5.28 -36.01
C ARG A 209 22.08 4.67 -34.93
N PHE A 210 22.86 3.64 -35.28
CA PHE A 210 23.78 2.93 -34.38
C PHE A 210 25.25 3.16 -34.72
N ASP A 211 25.55 4.10 -35.63
CA ASP A 211 26.93 4.44 -35.97
C ASP A 211 27.60 5.18 -34.80
N LYS A 212 28.56 4.52 -34.16
CA LYS A 212 29.32 5.07 -33.03
C LYS A 212 30.23 6.24 -33.41
N ALA A 213 30.52 6.42 -34.71
CA ALA A 213 31.28 7.55 -35.22
C ALA A 213 30.41 8.81 -35.42
N LYS A 214 29.08 8.68 -35.39
CA LYS A 214 28.14 9.80 -35.51
C LYS A 214 27.69 10.26 -34.14
N GLN A 215 28.34 11.30 -33.64
CA GLN A 215 27.98 11.95 -32.39
C GLN A 215 26.92 13.05 -32.62
N PRO A 216 25.81 13.08 -31.85
CA PRO A 216 24.85 14.18 -31.88
C PRO A 216 25.54 15.51 -31.57
N GLN A 217 25.23 16.56 -32.32
CA GLN A 217 25.96 17.82 -32.22
C GLN A 217 25.66 18.54 -30.90
N GLY A 218 24.44 18.43 -30.40
CA GLY A 218 24.00 19.10 -29.16
C GLY A 218 23.87 18.17 -27.96
N ASP A 219 24.42 16.96 -28.07
CA ASP A 219 24.71 16.14 -26.89
C ASP A 219 26.08 15.42 -27.08
N PRO A 220 27.20 16.18 -27.03
CA PRO A 220 28.54 15.63 -27.32
C PRO A 220 29.00 14.56 -26.30
N ASP A 221 28.40 14.57 -25.11
CA ASP A 221 28.65 13.61 -24.04
C ASP A 221 27.86 12.31 -24.24
N CYS A 222 26.89 12.29 -25.15
CA CYS A 222 26.06 11.14 -25.47
C CYS A 222 26.90 10.01 -26.06
N LYS A 223 27.15 8.93 -25.30
CA LYS A 223 27.85 7.75 -25.83
C LYS A 223 26.86 6.64 -26.13
N LEU A 224 26.87 6.16 -27.37
CA LEU A 224 26.16 4.94 -27.80
C LEU A 224 26.67 3.73 -27.00
N GLY A 225 25.92 3.35 -25.96
CA GLY A 225 26.21 2.18 -25.13
C GLY A 225 25.81 0.88 -25.83
N CYS A 226 26.77 0.01 -26.12
CA CYS A 226 26.49 -1.35 -26.57
C CYS A 226 26.37 -2.29 -25.37
N LYS A 227 25.17 -2.83 -25.12
CA LYS A 227 24.96 -3.90 -24.13
C LYS A 227 25.20 -5.24 -24.81
N LYS A 228 26.09 -6.07 -24.22
CA LYS A 228 26.55 -7.34 -24.80
C LYS A 228 25.49 -8.47 -24.88
N ASN A 229 24.23 -8.22 -24.54
CA ASN A 229 23.19 -9.25 -24.60
C ASN A 229 22.04 -8.77 -25.47
N GLU A 230 21.62 -9.67 -26.35
CA GLU A 230 20.75 -9.43 -27.49
C GLU A 230 19.48 -8.64 -27.12
N SER A 231 19.17 -7.66 -27.97
CA SER A 231 17.88 -6.97 -28.11
C SER A 231 17.55 -5.76 -27.22
N SER A 232 18.51 -4.90 -26.84
CA SER A 232 18.24 -3.45 -26.55
C SER A 232 19.52 -2.59 -26.43
N PHE A 233 19.58 -1.48 -27.18
CA PHE A 233 20.57 -0.39 -27.01
C PHE A 233 19.93 0.77 -26.23
N TYR A 234 20.69 1.41 -25.34
CA TYR A 234 20.27 2.63 -24.64
C TYR A 234 21.41 3.65 -24.61
N PHE A 235 21.05 4.93 -24.57
CA PHE A 235 21.97 6.04 -24.38
C PHE A 235 22.45 6.09 -22.94
N ARG A 236 23.77 6.27 -22.76
CA ARG A 236 24.41 6.42 -21.45
C ARG A 236 24.84 7.88 -21.32
N VAL A 237 24.25 8.57 -20.35
CA VAL A 237 24.65 9.92 -19.90
C VAL A 237 25.70 9.77 -18.81
#